data_AF-A0A7Y1V4H8-F1
#
_entry.id   AF-A0A7Y1V4H8-F1
#
_cell.length_a   1.000
_cell.length_b   1.000
_cell.length_c   1.000
_cell.angle_alpha   90.00
_cell.angle_beta   90.00
_cell.angle_gamma   90.00
#
_symmetry.space_group_name_H-M   'P 1'
#
loop_
_entity.id
_entity.type
_entity.pdbx_description
1 polymer ?
#
loop_
_entity_poly.entity_id
_entity_poly.type
_entity_poly.pdbx_seq_one_letter_code
_entity_poly.pdbx_strand_id
1 'polypeptide(L)'
;MFAGGSPFDPVTVKGVTRCPWQGNNVYVFPGIGPGMLYSQSTQVTDRMFLEAARIVSESVTEEQLARGMVYPSFGRIRRSVHILPKQ
;
A
#
# COMPACT_ATOMS: atom_id res chain seq x y z
N MET A 1 -8.67 -7.12 -12.56
CA MET A 1 -7.70 -6.71 -11.52
C MET A 1 -8.12 -7.41 -10.23
N PHE A 2 -7.21 -8.05 -9.50
CA PHE A 2 -7.53 -8.84 -8.30
C PHE A 2 -6.47 -8.61 -7.22
N ALA A 3 -6.92 -8.41 -5.99
CA ALA A 3 -6.08 -8.47 -4.79
C ALA A 3 -6.83 -9.18 -3.66
N GLY A 4 -6.15 -10.06 -2.94
CA GLY A 4 -6.66 -10.76 -1.76
C GLY A 4 -6.02 -10.24 -0.47
N GLY A 5 -6.61 -10.56 0.69
CA GLY A 5 -5.99 -10.24 1.99
C GLY A 5 -4.83 -11.18 2.35
N SER A 6 -4.87 -12.41 1.84
CA SER A 6 -3.86 -13.46 2.07
C SER A 6 -3.07 -13.76 0.79
N PRO A 7 -1.87 -14.35 0.88
CA PRO A 7 -1.16 -14.87 -0.28
C PRO A 7 -2.00 -15.91 -1.00
N PHE A 8 -2.01 -15.85 -2.33
CA PHE A 8 -2.56 -16.87 -3.21
C PHE A 8 -1.50 -17.28 -4.21
N ASP A 9 -1.54 -18.54 -4.61
CA ASP A 9 -0.66 -19.06 -5.65
C ASP A 9 -0.97 -18.43 -7.03
N PRO A 10 0.02 -18.38 -7.95
CA PRO A 10 -0.21 -17.93 -9.31
C PRO A 10 -1.31 -18.76 -10.01
N VAL A 11 -2.17 -18.09 -10.76
CA VAL A 11 -3.31 -18.71 -11.46
C VAL A 11 -3.16 -18.50 -12.97
N THR A 12 -3.26 -19.58 -13.74
CA THR A 12 -3.26 -19.51 -15.21
C THR A 12 -4.68 -19.29 -15.71
N VAL A 13 -4.90 -18.19 -16.44
CA VAL A 13 -6.20 -17.85 -17.03
C VAL A 13 -5.99 -17.56 -18.51
N LYS A 14 -6.65 -18.33 -19.38
CA LYS A 14 -6.53 -18.21 -20.85
C LYS A 14 -5.06 -18.27 -21.34
N GLY A 15 -4.28 -19.20 -20.77
CA GLY A 15 -2.87 -19.38 -21.12
C GLY A 15 -1.91 -18.35 -20.53
N VAL A 16 -2.40 -17.36 -19.76
CA VAL A 16 -1.57 -16.35 -19.10
C VAL A 16 -1.52 -16.60 -17.59
N THR A 17 -0.33 -16.83 -17.06
CA THR A 17 -0.10 -16.91 -15.60
C THR A 17 -0.21 -15.53 -14.97
N ARG A 18 -1.06 -15.39 -13.96
CA ARG A 18 -1.24 -14.16 -13.19
C ARG A 18 -0.95 -14.42 -11.72
N CYS A 19 -0.17 -13.56 -11.10
CA CYS A 19 0.08 -13.60 -9.67
C CYS A 19 -0.96 -12.71 -8.95
N PRO A 20 -1.81 -13.28 -8.09
CA PRO A 20 -2.72 -12.47 -7.26
C PRO A 20 -1.95 -11.56 -6.32
N TRP A 21 -2.36 -10.29 -6.22
CA TRP A 21 -1.70 -9.33 -5.34
C TRP A 21 -2.31 -9.34 -3.94
N GLN A 22 -1.55 -8.90 -2.94
CA GLN A 22 -2.01 -8.84 -1.55
C GLN A 22 -2.32 -7.41 -1.15
N GLY A 23 -3.58 -7.15 -0.77
CA GLY A 23 -3.99 -5.92 -0.11
C GLY A 23 -3.91 -6.07 1.40
N ASN A 24 -2.74 -5.74 1.95
CA ASN A 24 -2.44 -5.97 3.36
C ASN A 24 -2.26 -4.63 4.12
N ASN A 25 -2.70 -4.57 5.37
CA ASN A 25 -2.58 -3.37 6.20
C ASN A 25 -1.12 -2.96 6.50
N VAL A 26 -0.15 -3.84 6.23
CA VAL A 26 1.29 -3.55 6.29
C VAL A 26 1.69 -2.33 5.45
N TYR A 27 0.93 -1.96 4.42
CA TYR A 27 1.20 -0.77 3.62
C TYR A 27 0.86 0.55 4.35
N VAL A 28 -0.01 0.51 5.36
CA VAL A 28 -0.61 1.72 5.97
C VAL A 28 -0.19 1.89 7.43
N PHE A 29 -0.27 0.83 8.24
CA PHE A 29 -0.01 0.92 9.69
C PHE A 29 1.40 1.39 10.06
N PRO A 30 2.47 0.99 9.36
CA PRO A 30 3.81 1.49 9.66
C PRO A 30 3.96 2.99 9.44
N GLY A 31 3.13 3.62 8.59
CA GLY A 31 3.11 5.08 8.40
C GLY A 31 2.24 5.83 9.42
N ILE A 32 1.08 5.26 9.78
CA ILE A 32 0.14 5.91 10.71
C ILE A 32 0.74 6.04 12.11
N GLY A 33 1.35 4.99 12.65
CA GLY A 33 1.88 5.01 14.02
C GLY A 33 2.89 6.14 14.28
N PRO A 34 3.98 6.23 13.48
CA PRO A 34 4.90 7.36 13.54
C PRO A 34 4.23 8.70 13.24
N GLY A 35 3.32 8.77 12.27
CA GLY A 35 2.57 10.00 11.95
C GLY A 35 1.78 10.54 13.15
N MET A 36 1.15 9.67 13.93
CA MET A 36 0.48 10.05 15.19
C MET A 36 1.47 10.60 16.21
N LEU A 37 2.62 9.94 16.39
CA LEU A 37 3.64 10.36 17.34
C LEU A 37 4.19 11.76 16.99
N TYR A 38 4.51 11.99 15.71
CA TYR A 38 5.03 13.27 15.24
C TYR A 38 4.01 14.41 15.30
N SER A 39 2.74 14.10 15.00
CA SER A 39 1.65 15.09 15.08
C SER A 39 1.10 15.29 16.49
N GLN A 40 1.59 14.54 17.47
CA GLN A 40 1.04 14.48 18.84
C GLN A 40 -0.47 14.19 18.86
N SER A 41 -0.97 13.46 17.86
CA SER A 41 -2.38 13.15 17.76
C SER A 41 -2.76 12.10 18.80
N THR A 42 -3.85 12.35 19.53
CA THR A 42 -4.39 11.41 20.51
C THR A 42 -5.31 10.36 19.88
N GLN A 43 -5.70 10.54 18.61
CA GLN A 43 -6.61 9.65 17.89
C GLN A 43 -6.19 9.50 16.42
N VAL A 44 -6.53 8.35 15.83
CA VAL A 44 -6.41 8.15 14.37
C VAL A 44 -7.62 8.82 13.71
N THR A 45 -7.38 9.64 12.69
CA THR A 45 -8.45 10.28 11.91
C THR A 45 -8.59 9.63 10.54
N ASP A 46 -9.76 9.73 9.92
CA ASP A 46 -10.00 9.28 8.55
C ASP A 46 -9.02 9.93 7.55
N ARG A 47 -8.62 11.18 7.82
CA ARG A 47 -7.63 11.89 7.01
C ARG A 47 -6.27 11.19 7.03
N MET A 48 -5.85 10.63 8.17
CA MET A 48 -4.60 9.86 8.24
C MET A 48 -4.66 8.61 7.38
N PHE A 49 -5.81 7.91 7.35
CA PHE A 49 -6.00 6.76 6.46
C PHE A 49 -6.03 7.18 4.98
N LEU A 50 -6.70 8.28 4.66
CA LEU A 50 -6.79 8.78 3.29
C LEU A 50 -5.41 9.18 2.74
N GLU A 51 -4.61 9.90 3.54
CA GLU A 51 -3.24 10.26 3.14
C GLU A 51 -2.32 9.03 3.04
N ALA A 52 -2.47 8.05 3.94
CA ALA A 52 -1.73 6.79 3.82
C ALA A 52 -2.08 6.06 2.51
N ALA A 53 -3.37 5.94 2.17
CA ALA A 53 -3.82 5.32 0.94
C ALA A 53 -3.27 6.05 -0.30
N ARG A 54 -3.27 7.39 -0.27
CA ARG A 54 -2.69 8.23 -1.32
C ARG A 54 -1.20 7.94 -1.50
N ILE A 55 -0.41 7.99 -0.43
CA ILE A 55 1.04 7.73 -0.48
C ILE A 55 1.36 6.33 -0.98
N VAL A 56 0.56 5.33 -0.60
CA VAL A 56 0.70 3.95 -1.10
C VAL A 56 0.43 3.90 -2.60
N SER A 57 -0.61 4.60 -3.09
CA SER A 57 -0.91 4.66 -4.52
C SER A 57 0.20 5.35 -5.34
N GLU A 58 0.76 6.45 -4.82
CA GLU A 58 1.88 7.18 -5.43
C GLU A 58 3.19 6.37 -5.41
N SER A 59 3.27 5.33 -4.56
CA SER A 59 4.44 4.44 -4.47
C SER A 59 4.42 3.31 -5.53
N VAL A 60 3.32 3.14 -6.26
CA VAL A 60 3.19 2.16 -7.36
C VAL A 60 3.74 2.78 -8.65
N THR A 61 4.73 2.15 -9.29
CA THR A 61 5.27 2.68 -10.55
C THR A 61 4.39 2.32 -11.75
N GLU A 62 4.56 3.06 -12.85
CA GLU A 62 3.88 2.77 -14.11
C GLU A 62 4.17 1.35 -14.60
N GLU A 63 5.41 0.84 -14.45
CA GLU A 63 5.73 -0.54 -14.85
C GLU A 63 5.02 -1.57 -13.98
N GLN A 64 4.83 -1.28 -12.69
CA GLN A 64 4.08 -2.14 -11.78
C GLN A 64 2.59 -2.14 -12.17
N LEU A 65 2.02 -0.96 -12.43
CA LEU A 65 0.64 -0.82 -12.86
C LEU A 65 0.38 -1.50 -14.20
N ALA A 66 1.31 -1.39 -15.16
CA ALA A 66 1.25 -2.07 -16.46
C ALA A 66 1.25 -3.60 -16.33
N ARG A 67 1.85 -4.14 -15.27
CA ARG A 67 1.81 -5.57 -14.91
C ARG A 67 0.55 -5.95 -14.12
N GLY A 68 -0.35 -5.01 -13.89
CA GLY A 68 -1.58 -5.19 -13.12
C GLY A 68 -1.39 -5.17 -11.60
N MET A 69 -0.26 -4.67 -11.11
CA MET A 69 -0.02 -4.46 -9.67
C MET A 69 -0.81 -3.25 -9.19
N VAL A 70 -1.49 -3.41 -8.06
CA VAL A 70 -2.23 -2.33 -7.36
C VAL A 70 -1.59 -1.92 -6.04
N TYR A 71 -0.53 -2.63 -5.64
CA TYR A 71 0.27 -2.33 -4.46
C TYR A 71 1.76 -2.27 -4.83
N PRO A 72 2.56 -1.46 -4.12
CA PRO A 72 3.99 -1.39 -4.34
C PRO A 72 4.65 -2.73 -3.96
N SER A 73 5.88 -2.95 -4.43
CA SER A 73 6.63 -4.15 -4.03
C SER A 73 7.02 -4.07 -2.56
N PHE A 74 7.13 -5.22 -1.88
CA PHE A 74 7.45 -5.29 -0.45
C PHE A 74 8.70 -4.48 -0.04
N GLY A 75 9.74 -4.46 -0.88
CA GLY A 75 10.95 -3.66 -0.63
C GLY A 75 10.73 -2.14 -0.63
N ARG A 76 9.59 -1.66 -1.14
CA ARG A 76 9.23 -0.23 -1.18
C ARG A 76 8.29 0.19 -0.04
N ILE A 77 7.81 -0.74 0.79
CA ILE A 77 6.93 -0.45 1.94
C ILE A 77 7.52 0.63 2.84
N ARG A 78 8.85 0.61 3.05
CA ARG A 78 9.56 1.62 3.89
C ARG A 78 9.50 3.05 3.35
N ARG A 79 9.32 3.26 2.05
CA ARG A 79 9.20 4.61 1.47
C ARG A 79 7.81 5.22 1.71
N SER A 80 6.79 4.38 1.83
CA SER A 80 5.40 4.79 2.11
C SER A 80 5.18 5.21 3.57
N VAL A 81 6.19 5.05 4.44
CA VAL A 81 6.13 5.30 5.89
C VAL A 81 6.29 6.78 6.27
N HIS A 82 6.75 7.64 5.35
CA HIS A 82 6.83 9.08 5.61
C HIS A 82 5.47 9.76 5.39
N ILE A 83 4.50 9.47 6.26
CA ILE A 83 3.28 10.27 6.38
C ILE A 83 3.64 11.48 7.27
N LEU A 84 4.48 12.37 6.75
CA LEU A 84 4.69 13.65 7.40
C LEU A 84 3.52 14.56 7.03
N PRO A 85 2.82 15.17 8.00
CA PRO A 85 1.95 16.27 7.67
C PRO A 85 2.82 17.36 7.06
N LYS A 86 2.61 17.64 5.76
CA LYS A 86 3.11 18.88 5.18
C LYS A 86 2.40 20.01 5.92
N GLN A 87 3.19 20.83 6.64
CA GLN A 87 2.73 22.11 7.18
C GLN A 87 2.26 23.02 6.03
#